data_AF-A0A522B4J0-F1
#
_entry.id   AF-A0A522B4J0-F1
#
_cell.length_a   1.000
_cell.length_b   1.000
_cell.length_c   1.000
_cell.angle_alpha   90.00
_cell.angle_beta   90.00
_cell.angle_gamma   90.00
#
_symmetry.space_group_name_H-M   'P 1'
#
loop_
_entity.id
_entity.type
_entity.pdbx_description
1 polymer ?
#
loop_
_entity_poly.entity_id
_entity_poly.type
_entity_poly.pdbx_seq_one_letter_code
_entity_poly.pdbx_strand_id
1 'polypeptide(L)'
;MTSFRYEAINPDGTLLKGEVEARDVKDASRELKRRGLTPVALDLAKVRALRGRARPLGVRERLLAISELAMLVEAGVPLTEALPTLAERGDDGQLARAFTEMDRQLKRGRPILDALRAGFPELP
;
A
#
# COMPACT_ATOMS: atom_id res chain seq x y z
N MET A 1 3.92 18.64 9.45
CA MET A 1 5.21 18.07 9.00
C MET A 1 4.88 16.81 8.22
N THR A 2 5.59 16.54 7.13
CA THR A 2 5.26 15.44 6.22
C THR A 2 6.45 14.50 6.15
N SER A 3 6.22 13.19 6.33
CA SER A 3 7.27 12.19 6.16
C SER A 3 7.47 11.90 4.67
N PHE A 4 8.73 11.96 4.23
CA PHE A 4 9.18 11.56 2.90
C PHE A 4 10.11 10.36 3.05
N ARG A 5 9.83 9.30 2.31
CA ARG A 5 10.75 8.18 2.19
C ARG A 5 11.77 8.51 1.10
N TYR A 6 13.04 8.31 1.39
CA TYR A 6 14.12 8.58 0.47
C TYR A 6 14.92 7.33 0.16
N GLU A 7 15.40 7.24 -1.08
CA GLU A 7 16.51 6.38 -1.46
C GLU A 7 17.65 7.31 -1.86
N ALA A 8 18.77 7.25 -1.15
CA ALA A 8 19.91 8.12 -1.38
C ALA A 8 21.20 7.31 -1.41
N ILE A 9 22.18 7.77 -2.18
CA ILE A 9 23.50 7.17 -2.24
C ILE A 9 24.42 7.91 -1.26
N ASN A 10 25.08 7.13 -0.41
CA ASN A 10 26.18 7.61 0.44
C ASN A 10 27.42 7.95 -0.40
N PRO A 11 28.35 8.77 0.13
CA PRO A 11 29.65 9.01 -0.51
C PRO A 11 30.42 7.71 -0.85
N ASP A 12 30.19 6.65 -0.08
CA ASP A 12 30.78 5.31 -0.28
C ASP A 12 30.09 4.49 -1.39
N GLY A 13 29.10 5.05 -2.09
CA GLY A 13 28.36 4.37 -3.17
C GLY A 13 27.22 3.46 -2.71
N THR A 14 27.02 3.32 -1.40
CA THR A 14 25.96 2.47 -0.82
C THR A 14 24.60 3.15 -0.93
N LEU A 15 23.59 2.41 -1.42
CA LEU A 15 22.20 2.86 -1.45
C LEU A 15 21.57 2.74 -0.06
N LEU A 16 21.16 3.86 0.52
CA LEU A 16 20.46 3.95 1.79
C LEU A 16 18.99 4.28 1.58
N LYS A 17 18.14 3.61 2.36
CA LYS A 17 16.69 3.85 2.40
C LYS A 17 16.31 4.30 3.80
N GLY A 18 15.52 5.36 3.89
CA GLY A 18 15.08 5.90 5.18
C GLY A 18 13.93 6.87 5.02
N GLU A 19 13.52 7.48 6.12
CA GLU A 19 12.49 8.52 6.15
C GLU A 19 13.07 9.84 6.64
N VAL A 20 12.58 10.94 6.07
CA VAL A 20 12.96 12.30 6.43
C VAL A 20 11.69 13.13 6.55
N GLU A 21 11.55 13.85 7.66
CA GLU A 21 10.47 14.81 7.81
C GLU A 21 10.85 16.12 7.14
N ALA A 22 9.97 16.62 6.26
CA ALA A 22 10.18 17.87 5.56
C ALA A 22 8.85 18.57 5.28
N ARG A 23 8.92 19.85 4.89
CA ARG A 23 7.73 20.61 4.49
C ARG A 23 7.36 20.38 3.03
N ASP A 24 8.35 20.20 2.16
CA ASP A 24 8.19 19.92 0.73
C ASP A 24 9.33 19.05 0.19
N VAL A 25 9.24 18.63 -1.08
CA VAL A 25 10.26 17.78 -1.74
C VAL A 25 11.62 18.48 -1.84
N LYS A 26 11.65 19.81 -2.02
CA LYS A 26 12.90 20.58 -2.11
C LYS A 26 13.60 20.67 -0.76
N ASP A 27 12.83 20.79 0.32
CA ASP A 27 13.24 20.79 1.70
C ASP A 27 13.78 19.41 2.11
N ALA A 28 13.10 18.34 1.73
CA ALA A 28 13.58 16.96 1.91
C ALA A 28 14.92 16.72 1.18
N SER A 29 15.06 17.18 -0.07
CA SER A 29 16.31 17.07 -0.82
C SER A 29 17.46 17.86 -0.19
N ARG A 30 17.18 19.07 0.33
CA ARG A 30 18.17 19.88 1.05
C ARG A 30 18.64 19.21 2.35
N GLU A 31 17.70 18.64 3.10
CA GLU A 31 18.01 17.92 4.34
C GLU A 31 18.88 16.68 4.08
N LEU A 32 18.59 15.93 3.02
CA LEU A 32 19.43 14.79 2.61
C LEU A 32 20.82 15.23 2.16
N LYS A 33 20.92 16.29 1.36
CA LYS A 33 22.23 16.85 0.98
C LYS A 33 23.03 17.35 2.18
N ARG A 34 22.38 17.95 3.18
CA ARG A 34 23.02 18.35 4.45
C ARG A 34 23.60 17.16 5.21
N ARG A 35 22.99 15.98 5.08
CA ARG A 35 23.47 14.72 5.68
C ARG A 35 24.56 14.03 4.84
N GLY A 36 25.02 14.65 3.75
CA GLY A 36 25.99 14.04 2.83
C GLY A 36 25.39 12.96 1.93
N LEU A 37 24.06 12.84 1.90
CA LEU A 37 23.33 11.86 1.11
C LEU A 37 22.93 12.47 -0.24
N THR A 38 23.19 11.73 -1.32
CA THR A 38 22.73 12.14 -2.66
C THR A 38 21.38 11.47 -2.97
N PRO A 39 20.25 12.18 -2.97
CA PRO A 39 18.94 11.58 -3.20
C PRO A 39 18.82 11.06 -4.65
N VAL A 40 18.52 9.77 -4.79
CA VAL A 40 18.20 9.09 -6.05
C VAL A 40 16.69 9.09 -6.28
N ALA A 41 15.92 8.88 -5.22
CA ALA A 41 14.47 8.95 -5.21
C ALA A 41 13.95 9.58 -3.92
N LEU A 42 12.93 10.41 -4.06
CA LEU A 42 12.23 11.09 -2.97
C LEU A 42 10.74 10.92 -3.21
N ASP A 43 10.11 10.07 -2.41
CA ASP A 43 8.68 9.82 -2.46
C ASP A 43 8.06 10.30 -1.15
N LEU A 44 6.90 10.97 -1.23
CA LEU A 44 6.07 11.16 -0.05
C LEU A 44 5.81 9.77 0.56
N ALA A 45 5.99 9.60 1.88
CA ALA A 45 5.84 8.28 2.52
C ALA A 45 4.44 7.67 2.28
N LYS A 46 3.44 8.51 1.96
CA LYS A 46 2.09 8.10 1.53
C LYS A 46 1.92 7.72 0.05
N VAL A 47 2.86 8.06 -0.83
CA VAL A 47 2.67 8.06 -2.29
C VAL A 47 3.40 6.90 -3.01
N ARG A 48 4.19 6.08 -2.31
CA ARG A 48 4.87 4.95 -2.95
C ARG A 48 3.99 3.75 -3.31
N ALA A 49 2.68 3.84 -3.08
CA ALA A 49 1.72 2.88 -3.64
C ALA A 49 1.60 2.93 -5.18
N LEU A 50 2.43 3.63 -5.96
CA LEU A 50 2.14 3.83 -7.39
C LEU A 50 3.27 3.59 -8.41
N ARG A 51 4.42 2.99 -8.06
CA ARG A 51 5.52 2.82 -9.06
C ARG A 51 6.07 1.43 -9.33
N GLY A 52 5.49 0.38 -8.77
CA GLY A 52 5.58 -0.96 -9.39
C GLY A 52 4.45 -1.08 -10.40
N ARG A 53 4.74 -1.38 -11.67
CA ARG A 53 3.72 -1.73 -12.67
C ARG A 53 2.95 -2.94 -12.11
N ALA A 54 1.79 -2.68 -11.50
CA ALA A 54 0.99 -3.70 -10.85
C ALA A 54 0.65 -4.75 -11.91
N ARG A 55 1.28 -5.93 -11.81
CA ARG A 55 0.83 -7.06 -12.61
C ARG A 55 -0.62 -7.33 -12.23
N PRO A 56 -1.52 -7.55 -13.20
CA PRO A 56 -2.88 -7.97 -12.89
C PRO A 56 -2.81 -9.23 -12.03
N LEU A 57 -3.57 -9.25 -10.92
CA LEU A 57 -3.68 -10.39 -10.03
C LEU A 57 -4.04 -11.63 -10.83
N GLY A 58 -3.32 -12.73 -10.66
CA GLY A 58 -3.70 -14.00 -11.26
C GLY A 58 -5.02 -14.51 -10.69
N VAL A 59 -5.77 -15.30 -11.46
CA VAL A 59 -7.03 -15.93 -10.98
C VAL A 59 -6.82 -16.69 -9.67
N ARG A 60 -5.69 -17.42 -9.54
CA ARG A 60 -5.33 -18.16 -8.33
C ARG A 60 -5.13 -17.26 -7.11
N GLU A 61 -4.49 -16.10 -7.28
CA GLU A 61 -4.25 -15.15 -6.19
C GLU A 61 -5.57 -14.55 -5.70
N ARG A 62 -6.48 -14.22 -6.62
CA ARG A 62 -7.83 -13.74 -6.29
C ARG A 62 -8.64 -14.79 -5.53
N LEU A 63 -8.61 -16.05 -5.99
CA LEU A 63 -9.31 -17.15 -5.32
C LEU A 63 -8.78 -17.37 -3.91
N LEU A 64 -7.46 -17.41 -3.72
CA LEU A 64 -6.85 -17.56 -2.40
C LEU A 64 -7.27 -16.43 -1.45
N ALA A 65 -7.24 -15.18 -1.93
CA ALA A 65 -7.61 -14.02 -1.13
C ALA A 65 -9.10 -14.05 -0.69
N ILE A 66 -9.99 -14.47 -1.58
CA ILE A 66 -11.42 -14.60 -1.27
C ILE A 66 -11.66 -15.76 -0.31
N SER A 67 -10.96 -16.87 -0.47
CA SER A 67 -11.02 -17.99 0.48
C SER A 67 -10.53 -17.58 1.87
N GLU A 68 -9.47 -16.77 1.96
CA GLU A 68 -9.00 -16.22 3.25
C GLU A 68 -10.04 -15.32 3.91
N LEU A 69 -10.70 -14.44 3.14
CA LEU A 69 -11.82 -13.66 3.65
C LEU A 69 -12.98 -14.55 4.12
N ALA A 70 -13.34 -15.58 3.35
CA ALA A 70 -14.39 -16.51 3.70
C ALA A 70 -14.08 -17.24 5.02
N MET A 71 -12.85 -17.71 5.22
CA MET A 71 -12.41 -18.35 6.47
C MET A 71 -12.55 -17.42 7.68
N LEU A 72 -12.19 -16.14 7.53
CA LEU A 72 -12.34 -15.16 8.63
C LEU A 72 -13.81 -14.92 8.95
N VAL A 73 -14.67 -14.80 7.93
CA VAL A 73 -16.11 -14.61 8.11
C VAL A 73 -16.75 -15.85 8.75
N GLU A 74 -16.39 -17.06 8.32
CA GLU A 74 -16.84 -18.32 8.91
C GLU A 74 -16.40 -18.46 10.37
N ALA A 75 -15.21 -17.96 10.71
CA ALA A 75 -14.73 -17.88 12.09
C ALA A 75 -15.45 -16.81 12.94
N GLY A 76 -16.40 -16.07 12.37
CA GLY A 76 -17.16 -15.03 13.05
C GLY A 76 -16.44 -13.69 13.15
N VAL A 77 -15.34 -13.49 12.44
CA VAL A 77 -14.62 -12.21 12.42
C VAL A 77 -15.45 -11.17 11.66
N PRO A 78 -15.73 -10.01 12.25
CA PRO A 78 -16.44 -8.94 11.57
C PRO A 78 -15.71 -8.48 10.31
N LEU A 79 -16.45 -8.19 9.24
CA LEU A 79 -15.87 -7.71 7.97
C LEU A 79 -15.04 -6.42 8.14
N THR A 80 -15.41 -5.57 9.10
CA THR A 80 -14.70 -4.34 9.45
C THR A 80 -13.32 -4.59 10.07
N GLU A 81 -13.05 -5.80 10.54
CA GLU A 81 -11.75 -6.24 11.08
C GLU A 81 -11.00 -7.10 10.06
N ALA A 82 -11.72 -8.03 9.41
CA ALA A 82 -11.13 -8.94 8.42
C ALA A 82 -10.50 -8.21 7.22
N LEU A 83 -11.17 -7.19 6.67
CA LEU A 83 -10.69 -6.48 5.49
C LEU A 83 -9.38 -5.71 5.75
N PRO A 84 -9.23 -4.92 6.83
CA PRO A 84 -7.94 -4.35 7.20
C PRO A 84 -6.84 -5.40 7.41
N THR A 85 -7.14 -6.51 8.11
CA THR A 85 -6.15 -7.58 8.35
C THR A 85 -5.64 -8.19 7.05
N LEU A 86 -6.51 -8.43 6.07
CA LEU A 86 -6.12 -8.93 4.76
C LEU A 86 -5.38 -7.89 3.92
N ALA A 87 -5.69 -6.61 4.09
CA ALA A 87 -4.96 -5.52 3.45
C ALA A 87 -3.52 -5.40 3.97
N GLU A 88 -3.31 -5.62 5.27
CA GLU A 88 -1.98 -5.59 5.92
C GLU A 88 -1.10 -6.79 5.54
N ARG A 89 -1.68 -7.96 5.28
CA ARG A 89 -0.94 -9.15 4.80
C ARG A 89 -0.42 -9.01 3.37
N GLY A 90 -1.02 -8.13 2.56
CA GLY A 90 -0.56 -7.88 1.20
C GLY A 90 0.54 -6.83 1.18
N ASP A 91 1.78 -7.23 0.90
CA ASP A 91 2.86 -6.28 0.59
C ASP A 91 2.43 -5.34 -0.56
N ASP A 92 2.38 -4.02 -0.34
CA ASP A 92 2.20 -2.85 -1.28
C ASP A 92 1.51 -3.06 -2.67
N GLY A 93 0.73 -4.13 -2.78
CA GLY A 93 0.38 -4.80 -4.03
C GLY A 93 -1.08 -4.62 -4.38
N GLN A 94 -1.50 -5.20 -5.50
CA GLN A 94 -2.86 -5.01 -6.00
C GLN A 94 -3.93 -5.59 -5.05
N LEU A 95 -3.58 -6.64 -4.29
CA LEU A 95 -4.48 -7.28 -3.32
C LEU A 95 -4.76 -6.39 -2.08
N ALA A 96 -3.71 -5.78 -1.54
CA ALA A 96 -3.83 -4.84 -0.42
C ALA A 96 -4.75 -3.67 -0.77
N ARG A 97 -4.62 -3.16 -2.00
CA ARG A 97 -5.49 -2.09 -2.52
C ARG A 97 -6.93 -2.54 -2.70
N ALA A 98 -7.15 -3.76 -3.18
CA ALA A 98 -8.49 -4.32 -3.31
C ALA A 98 -9.21 -4.37 -1.96
N PHE A 99 -8.57 -4.93 -0.94
CA PHE A 99 -9.14 -5.01 0.41
C PHE A 99 -9.29 -3.65 1.08
N THR A 100 -8.34 -2.73 0.86
CA THR A 100 -8.45 -1.34 1.35
C THR A 100 -9.65 -0.63 0.74
N GLU A 101 -9.90 -0.80 -0.57
CA GLU A 101 -11.07 -0.21 -1.23
C GLU A 101 -12.37 -0.86 -0.73
N MET A 102 -12.38 -2.17 -0.51
CA MET A 102 -13.54 -2.87 0.05
C MET A 102 -13.89 -2.34 1.45
N ASP A 103 -12.90 -2.22 2.35
CA ASP A 103 -13.08 -1.65 3.69
C ASP A 103 -13.63 -0.22 3.62
N ARG A 104 -13.07 0.59 2.72
CA ARG A 104 -13.48 1.97 2.49
C ARG A 104 -14.93 2.08 2.00
N GLN A 105 -15.40 1.16 1.16
CA GLN A 105 -16.80 1.12 0.68
C GLN A 105 -17.76 0.63 1.77
N LEU A 106 -17.36 -0.39 2.53
CA LEU A 106 -18.16 -0.93 3.63
C LEU A 106 -18.38 0.12 4.72
N LYS A 107 -17.33 0.87 5.09
CA LYS A 107 -17.41 2.00 6.04
C LYS A 107 -18.33 3.14 5.57
N ARG A 108 -18.63 3.22 4.27
CA ARG A 108 -19.62 4.15 3.70
C ARG A 108 -21.05 3.61 3.70
N GLY A 109 -21.25 2.39 4.20
CA GLY A 109 -22.55 1.73 4.18
C GLY A 109 -22.95 1.18 2.81
N ARG A 110 -21.98 1.00 1.90
CA ARG A 110 -22.27 0.34 0.62
C ARG A 110 -22.46 -1.18 0.83
N PRO A 111 -23.32 -1.82 0.02
CA PRO A 111 -23.44 -3.28 0.02
C PRO A 111 -22.09 -3.95 -0.24
N ILE A 112 -21.85 -5.08 0.42
CA ILE A 112 -20.59 -5.84 0.29
C ILE A 112 -20.31 -6.29 -1.15
N LEU A 113 -21.36 -6.56 -1.93
CA LEU A 113 -21.23 -6.94 -3.34
C LEU A 113 -20.63 -5.81 -4.19
N ASP A 114 -20.99 -4.56 -3.92
CA ASP A 114 -20.42 -3.40 -4.62
C ASP A 114 -18.96 -3.19 -4.23
N ALA A 115 -18.67 -3.34 -2.94
CA ALA A 115 -17.30 -3.29 -2.42
C ALA A 115 -16.42 -4.36 -3.09
N LEU A 116 -16.92 -5.60 -3.20
CA LEU A 116 -16.23 -6.71 -3.82
C LEU A 116 -15.93 -6.45 -5.31
N ARG A 117 -16.90 -5.93 -6.08
CA ARG A 117 -16.71 -5.55 -7.49
C ARG A 117 -15.68 -4.44 -7.67
N ALA A 118 -15.64 -3.48 -6.73
CA ALA A 118 -14.66 -2.41 -6.76
C ALA A 118 -13.23 -2.91 -6.47
N GLY A 119 -13.08 -3.88 -5.56
CA GLY A 119 -11.79 -4.48 -5.22
C GLY A 119 -11.30 -5.52 -6.23
N PHE A 120 -12.21 -6.33 -6.77
CA PHE A 120 -11.92 -7.45 -7.68
C PHE A 120 -12.79 -7.32 -8.95
N PRO A 121 -12.40 -6.47 -9.92
CA PRO A 121 -13.20 -6.21 -11.11
C PRO A 121 -13.32 -7.38 -12.09
N GLU A 122 -12.51 -8.43 -11.95
CA GLU A 122 -12.52 -9.65 -12.79
C GLU A 122 -13.00 -10.89 -12.04
N LEU A 123 -14.07 -10.77 -11.28
CA LEU A 123 -14.80 -11.93 -10.79
C LEU A 123 -15.69 -12.47 -11.91
N PRO A 124 -15.71 -13.80 -12.14
CA PRO A 124 -16.65 -14.40 -13.09
C PRO A 124 -18.10 -14.17 -12.68
#